data_AF-A0A957L7S2-F1
#
_entry.id   AF-A0A957L7S2-F1
#
_cell.length_a   1.000
_cell.length_b   1.000
_cell.length_c   1.000
_cell.angle_alpha   90.00
_cell.angle_beta   90.00
_cell.angle_gamma   90.00
#
_symmetry.space_group_name_H-M   'P 1'
#
loop_
_entity.id
_entity.type
_entity.pdbx_description
1 polymer ?
#
loop_
_entity_poly.entity_id
_entity_poly.type
_entity_poly.pdbx_seq_one_letter_code
_entity_poly.pdbx_strand_id
1 'polypeptide(L)'
;MTETVDATLQQQEQQAADPTAKRQLWEKEAGTRWAKLDHLLYLPVLGLTRPRDLYYYQGQGLSVLYGFNYKYMTVEQFLGRLSRLGAAQPLALALSGCYSQGWYPGDSPLTVYVDWHVKPHWTKQPSQSGAVTMWGRIMPGTKQLLVNGPGGQPLLGLNRLIDAHLNGELITLEAQLSAHWQRSIGLTIFDSEGGGLPLGQRYLTAERAYLSHLPRSGYNLSAFETRSDWQPLPADPSREVALARWRDPVRAAADQRDLILLRRQGDTDPTRVYTGHLPAGLPLEQVPGLHRGRWAHQERVIRELVNGANLNANFGYRSQPVSNRTVQRQWAEAQELVESSERQVAQLRLAGRNLWQQGQQRQQRYHQQRQALLDQLPPQQTEFLTRQANGQPLRRCQQRLVRTFRDLDHLTSRHQRRRRQ
;
A
#
# COMPACT_ATOMS: atom_id res chain seq x y z
N MET A 1 -21.02 13.80 -41.90
CA MET A 1 -20.63 14.68 -40.77
C MET A 1 -19.90 13.93 -39.66
N THR A 2 -20.18 12.64 -39.41
CA THR A 2 -19.44 11.78 -38.46
C THR A 2 -18.01 11.45 -38.95
N GLU A 3 -17.83 11.11 -40.23
CA GLU A 3 -16.48 10.81 -40.79
C GLU A 3 -15.51 11.98 -40.71
N THR A 4 -16.01 13.22 -40.77
CA THR A 4 -15.19 14.43 -40.70
C THR A 4 -14.71 14.69 -39.26
N VAL A 5 -15.51 14.33 -38.26
CA VAL A 5 -15.14 14.46 -36.84
C VAL A 5 -14.12 13.38 -36.46
N ASP A 6 -14.33 12.15 -36.89
CA ASP A 6 -13.42 11.03 -36.61
C ASP A 6 -12.05 11.21 -37.29
N ALA A 7 -12.03 11.70 -38.54
CA ALA A 7 -10.78 12.05 -39.23
C ALA A 7 -10.06 13.22 -38.54
N THR A 8 -10.80 14.21 -38.03
CA THR A 8 -10.21 15.34 -37.29
C THR A 8 -9.67 14.89 -35.92
N LEU A 9 -10.36 13.97 -35.24
CA LEU A 9 -9.90 13.38 -33.99
C LEU A 9 -8.66 12.51 -34.19
N GLN A 10 -8.62 11.67 -35.24
CA GLN A 10 -7.45 10.87 -35.59
C GLN A 10 -6.25 11.75 -35.98
N GLN A 11 -6.47 12.83 -36.73
CA GLN A 11 -5.41 13.76 -37.10
C GLN A 11 -4.90 14.54 -35.88
N GLN A 12 -5.77 14.87 -34.92
CA GLN A 12 -5.38 15.46 -33.63
C GLN A 12 -4.64 14.46 -32.71
N GLU A 13 -4.99 13.17 -32.76
CA GLU A 13 -4.28 12.11 -32.03
C GLU A 13 -2.89 11.86 -32.62
N GLN A 14 -2.77 11.84 -33.96
CA GLN A 14 -1.49 11.73 -34.66
C GLN A 14 -0.59 12.94 -34.42
N GLN A 15 -1.12 14.17 -34.45
CA GLN A 15 -0.37 15.37 -34.05
C GLN A 15 -0.05 15.40 -32.54
N ALA A 16 -0.87 14.76 -31.70
CA ALA A 16 -0.59 14.57 -30.28
C ALA A 16 0.42 13.44 -30.01
N ALA A 17 0.84 12.66 -31.01
CA ALA A 17 1.88 11.65 -30.87
C ALA A 17 3.28 12.19 -31.21
N ASP A 18 3.38 13.22 -32.06
CA ASP A 18 4.66 13.85 -32.42
C ASP A 18 5.20 14.80 -31.32
N PRO A 19 6.32 14.48 -30.66
CA PRO A 19 6.95 15.34 -29.65
C PRO A 19 7.45 16.68 -30.21
N THR A 20 7.74 16.72 -31.51
CA THR A 20 8.37 17.85 -32.19
C THR A 20 7.34 18.94 -32.50
N ALA A 21 6.18 18.57 -33.03
CA ALA A 21 5.04 19.47 -33.20
C ALA A 21 4.55 20.08 -31.87
N LYS A 22 4.57 19.30 -30.77
CA LYS A 22 4.23 19.78 -29.42
C LYS A 22 5.17 20.88 -28.92
N ARG A 23 6.46 20.77 -29.24
CA ARG A 23 7.50 21.72 -28.81
C ARG A 23 7.48 23.01 -29.62
N GLN A 24 7.31 22.91 -30.94
CA GLN A 24 7.25 24.07 -31.84
C GLN A 24 6.03 24.97 -31.57
N LEU A 25 4.88 24.39 -31.21
CA LEU A 25 3.67 25.16 -30.88
C LEU A 25 3.78 25.85 -29.51
N TRP A 26 4.50 25.22 -28.57
CA TRP A 26 4.82 25.82 -27.28
C TRP A 26 5.70 27.05 -27.51
N GLU A 27 6.80 26.92 -28.24
CA GLU A 27 7.81 27.96 -28.53
C GLU A 27 7.22 29.24 -29.14
N LYS A 28 6.28 29.14 -30.09
CA LYS A 28 5.65 30.29 -30.75
C LYS A 28 4.82 31.21 -29.83
N GLU A 29 4.38 30.73 -28.66
CA GLU A 29 3.51 31.49 -27.77
C GLU A 29 4.21 32.05 -26.52
N ALA A 30 5.54 32.00 -26.44
CA ALA A 30 6.31 32.31 -25.22
C ALA A 30 5.88 33.60 -24.50
N GLY A 31 5.65 34.68 -25.26
CA GLY A 31 5.23 35.98 -24.72
C GLY A 31 3.81 36.02 -24.14
N THR A 32 2.95 35.04 -24.44
CA THR A 32 1.54 35.00 -23.98
C THR A 32 1.26 33.91 -22.94
N ARG A 33 2.22 33.00 -22.70
CA ARG A 33 2.02 31.86 -21.77
C ARG A 33 1.76 32.33 -20.34
N TRP A 34 2.52 33.31 -19.87
CA TRP A 34 2.37 33.87 -18.53
C TRP A 34 1.01 34.54 -18.36
N ALA A 35 0.59 35.37 -19.32
CA ALA A 35 -0.74 35.98 -19.26
C ALA A 35 -1.86 34.92 -19.20
N LYS A 36 -1.74 33.80 -19.93
CA LYS A 36 -2.72 32.70 -19.88
C LYS A 36 -2.70 31.96 -18.54
N LEU A 37 -1.51 31.74 -17.96
CA LEU A 37 -1.36 31.15 -16.61
C LEU A 37 -1.94 32.07 -15.55
N ASP A 38 -1.64 33.36 -15.61
CA ASP A 38 -2.15 34.35 -14.66
C ASP A 38 -3.68 34.43 -14.72
N HIS A 39 -4.26 34.41 -15.93
CA HIS A 39 -5.71 34.35 -16.09
C HIS A 39 -6.33 33.15 -15.35
N LEU A 40 -5.65 32.00 -15.31
CA LEU A 40 -6.09 30.83 -14.55
C LEU A 40 -5.93 31.03 -13.04
N LEU A 41 -4.80 31.60 -12.60
CA LEU A 41 -4.49 31.85 -11.19
C LEU A 41 -5.44 32.87 -10.56
N TYR A 42 -5.89 33.87 -11.33
CA TYR A 42 -6.79 34.93 -10.86
C TYR A 42 -8.28 34.59 -10.95
N LEU A 43 -8.67 33.44 -11.53
CA LEU A 43 -10.09 33.05 -11.59
C LEU A 43 -10.77 33.12 -10.20
N PRO A 44 -10.19 32.52 -9.13
CA PRO A 44 -10.83 32.55 -7.80
C PRO A 44 -10.94 33.97 -7.23
N VAL A 45 -9.94 34.82 -7.49
CA VAL A 45 -9.91 36.23 -7.03
C VAL A 45 -11.08 37.02 -7.63
N LEU A 46 -11.55 36.62 -8.81
CA LEU A 46 -12.65 37.27 -9.53
C LEU A 46 -14.00 36.59 -9.27
N GLY A 47 -14.06 35.66 -8.33
CA GLY A 47 -15.26 34.86 -8.06
C GLY A 47 -15.60 33.85 -9.16
N LEU A 48 -14.67 33.57 -10.07
CA LEU A 48 -14.84 32.60 -11.16
C LEU A 48 -14.32 31.24 -10.74
N THR A 49 -15.09 30.20 -11.02
CA THR A 49 -14.76 28.84 -10.59
C THR A 49 -14.03 28.06 -11.68
N ARG A 50 -14.38 28.28 -12.94
CA ARG A 50 -13.90 27.49 -14.08
C ARG A 50 -13.61 28.36 -15.30
N PRO A 51 -12.75 27.91 -16.24
CA PRO A 51 -12.46 28.63 -17.47
C PRO A 51 -13.72 28.94 -18.29
N ARG A 52 -14.73 28.06 -18.26
CA ARG A 52 -16.02 28.28 -18.94
C ARG A 52 -16.74 29.55 -18.49
N ASP A 53 -16.47 30.02 -17.27
CA ASP A 53 -17.11 31.22 -16.74
C ASP A 53 -16.63 32.45 -17.53
N LEU A 54 -15.46 32.40 -18.17
CA LEU A 54 -14.94 33.41 -19.10
C LEU A 54 -15.70 33.50 -20.43
N TYR A 55 -16.79 32.74 -20.62
CA TYR A 55 -17.68 32.88 -21.77
C TYR A 55 -18.38 34.24 -21.75
N TYR A 56 -18.78 34.68 -20.55
CA TYR A 56 -19.47 35.96 -20.35
C TYR A 56 -18.50 37.08 -20.01
N TYR A 57 -19.00 38.32 -20.09
CA TYR A 57 -18.24 39.50 -19.67
C TYR A 57 -18.09 39.50 -18.14
N GLN A 58 -16.85 39.70 -17.67
CA GLN A 58 -16.48 39.62 -16.24
C GLN A 58 -16.21 41.00 -15.62
N GLY A 59 -16.76 42.06 -16.21
CA GLY A 59 -16.42 43.43 -15.83
C GLY A 59 -15.00 43.81 -16.26
N GLN A 60 -14.44 44.81 -15.59
CA GLN A 60 -13.07 45.28 -15.82
C GLN A 60 -11.99 44.39 -15.18
N GLY A 61 -12.35 43.30 -14.48
CA GLY A 61 -11.47 42.47 -13.64
C GLY A 61 -10.06 42.21 -14.20
N LEU A 62 -9.88 41.13 -14.98
CA LEU A 62 -8.57 40.76 -15.56
C LEU A 62 -8.01 41.84 -16.51
N SER A 63 -8.88 42.64 -17.13
CA SER A 63 -8.48 43.65 -18.10
C SER A 63 -7.76 44.83 -17.44
N VAL A 64 -7.97 45.07 -16.15
CA VAL A 64 -7.17 46.04 -15.38
C VAL A 64 -5.73 45.54 -15.20
N LEU A 65 -5.52 44.24 -15.10
CA LEU A 65 -4.17 43.66 -14.91
C LEU A 65 -3.38 43.58 -16.21
N TYR A 66 -4.03 43.21 -17.33
CA TYR A 66 -3.33 42.90 -18.60
C TYR A 66 -3.75 43.77 -19.78
N GLY A 67 -4.72 44.67 -19.62
CA GLY A 67 -5.32 45.43 -20.73
C GLY A 67 -6.26 44.61 -21.61
N PHE A 68 -6.39 43.30 -21.36
CA PHE A 68 -7.27 42.40 -22.11
C PHE A 68 -7.76 41.23 -21.24
N ASN A 69 -8.82 40.57 -21.68
CA ASN A 69 -9.36 39.35 -21.07
C ASN A 69 -9.33 38.20 -22.08
N TYR A 70 -8.59 37.14 -21.80
CA TYR A 70 -8.71 35.91 -22.58
C TYR A 70 -10.12 35.33 -22.45
N LYS A 71 -10.68 34.93 -23.59
CA LYS A 71 -11.94 34.21 -23.65
C LYS A 71 -11.74 32.75 -23.29
N TYR A 72 -12.83 32.11 -22.86
CA TYR A 72 -12.88 30.69 -22.50
C TYR A 72 -12.08 29.79 -23.46
N MET A 73 -12.34 29.86 -24.77
CA MET A 73 -11.74 28.93 -25.75
C MET A 73 -10.21 29.02 -25.77
N THR A 74 -9.63 30.21 -25.58
CA THR A 74 -8.18 30.40 -25.56
C THR A 74 -7.55 29.75 -24.33
N VAL A 75 -8.19 29.91 -23.16
CA VAL A 75 -7.74 29.34 -21.89
C VAL A 75 -7.92 27.81 -21.88
N GLU A 76 -9.04 27.31 -22.39
CA GLU A 76 -9.33 25.88 -22.51
C GLU A 76 -8.31 25.18 -23.43
N GLN A 77 -8.01 25.77 -24.60
CA GLN A 77 -6.99 25.23 -25.51
C GLN A 77 -5.61 25.21 -24.86
N PHE A 78 -5.27 26.23 -24.08
CA PHE A 78 -4.02 26.30 -23.35
C PHE A 78 -3.90 25.20 -22.28
N LEU A 79 -4.94 25.01 -21.45
CA LEU A 79 -5.02 23.90 -20.49
C LEU A 79 -4.92 22.53 -21.16
N GLY A 80 -5.63 22.34 -22.30
CA GLY A 80 -5.57 21.12 -23.08
C GLY A 80 -4.17 20.82 -23.62
N ARG A 81 -3.39 21.85 -23.99
CA ARG A 81 -1.97 21.70 -24.38
C ARG A 81 -1.10 21.32 -23.20
N LEU A 82 -1.22 21.99 -22.04
CA LEU A 82 -0.50 21.64 -20.81
C LEU A 82 -0.73 20.19 -20.38
N SER A 83 -1.99 19.74 -20.48
CA SER A 83 -2.36 18.35 -20.17
C SER A 83 -1.68 17.37 -21.13
N ARG A 84 -1.70 17.63 -22.45
CA ARG A 84 -1.04 16.78 -23.47
C ARG A 84 0.48 16.75 -23.37
N LEU A 85 1.09 17.82 -22.85
CA LEU A 85 2.51 17.89 -22.54
C LEU A 85 2.89 17.15 -21.25
N GLY A 86 1.91 16.75 -20.43
CA GLY A 86 2.19 16.15 -19.12
C GLY A 86 2.84 17.13 -18.15
N ALA A 87 2.62 18.45 -18.33
CA ALA A 87 3.34 19.49 -17.61
C ALA A 87 2.99 19.57 -16.11
N ALA A 88 1.87 19.00 -15.69
CA ALA A 88 1.32 19.17 -14.34
C ALA A 88 2.27 18.73 -13.22
N GLN A 89 2.80 17.50 -13.28
CA GLN A 89 3.67 16.99 -12.22
C GLN A 89 5.06 17.65 -12.24
N PRO A 90 5.76 17.78 -13.37
CA PRO A 90 7.03 18.51 -13.41
C PRO A 90 6.90 19.96 -12.92
N LEU A 91 5.82 20.66 -13.31
CA LEU A 91 5.56 22.01 -12.85
C LEU A 91 5.28 22.07 -11.35
N ALA A 92 4.44 21.16 -10.82
CA ALA A 92 4.15 21.10 -9.39
C ALA A 92 5.41 20.84 -8.55
N LEU A 93 6.29 19.94 -9.00
CA LEU A 93 7.55 19.64 -8.32
C LEU A 93 8.52 20.83 -8.39
N ALA A 94 8.68 21.45 -9.55
CA ALA A 94 9.53 22.64 -9.70
C ALA A 94 9.05 23.80 -8.81
N LEU A 95 7.75 24.10 -8.84
CA LEU A 95 7.14 25.12 -7.99
C LEU A 95 7.28 24.78 -6.51
N SER A 96 7.17 23.51 -6.12
CA SER A 96 7.35 23.12 -4.72
C SER A 96 8.74 23.44 -4.18
N GLY A 97 9.78 23.34 -5.02
CA GLY A 97 11.15 23.77 -4.65
C GLY A 97 11.25 25.28 -4.49
N CYS A 98 10.62 26.04 -5.39
CA CYS A 98 10.54 27.50 -5.25
C CYS A 98 9.78 27.92 -3.99
N TYR A 99 8.66 27.26 -3.68
CA TYR A 99 7.85 27.56 -2.50
C TYR A 99 8.54 27.15 -1.21
N SER A 100 9.21 26.01 -1.17
CA SER A 100 9.94 25.58 0.04
C SER A 100 11.03 26.59 0.41
N GLN A 101 11.78 27.10 -0.56
CA GLN A 101 12.80 28.13 -0.33
C GLN A 101 12.21 29.53 -0.11
N GLY A 102 11.15 29.89 -0.84
CA GLY A 102 10.51 31.19 -0.72
C GLY A 102 9.83 31.41 0.63
N TRP A 103 9.15 30.39 1.16
CA TRP A 103 8.47 30.46 2.45
C TRP A 103 9.40 30.16 3.63
N TYR A 104 10.41 29.32 3.42
CA TYR A 104 11.32 28.85 4.47
C TYR A 104 12.75 28.89 3.96
N PRO A 105 13.39 30.06 3.90
CA PRO A 105 14.73 30.18 3.34
C PRO A 105 15.75 29.33 4.11
N GLY A 106 16.66 28.69 3.36
CA GLY A 106 17.77 27.90 3.88
C GLY A 106 17.54 26.39 3.84
N ASP A 107 18.48 25.65 4.41
CA ASP A 107 18.61 24.20 4.18
C ASP A 107 18.20 23.34 5.39
N SER A 108 17.68 23.96 6.45
CA SER A 108 17.28 23.25 7.67
C SER A 108 16.15 22.25 7.40
N PRO A 109 16.13 21.04 7.97
CA PRO A 109 15.07 20.08 7.65
C PRO A 109 13.64 20.64 7.88
N LEU A 110 12.70 20.37 6.97
CA LEU A 110 11.31 20.84 7.12
C LEU A 110 10.44 19.84 7.86
N THR A 111 9.59 20.35 8.76
CA THR A 111 8.39 19.62 9.19
C THR A 111 7.27 19.89 8.21
N VAL A 112 6.67 18.84 7.66
CA VAL A 112 5.59 18.96 6.67
C VAL A 112 4.31 18.32 7.19
N TYR A 113 3.18 18.92 6.85
CA TYR A 113 1.85 18.36 7.08
C TYR A 113 1.31 17.80 5.79
N VAL A 114 0.75 16.59 5.85
CA VAL A 114 0.24 15.88 4.69
C VAL A 114 -1.16 15.36 4.94
N ASP A 115 -2.05 15.56 3.98
CA ASP A 115 -3.42 15.04 4.02
C ASP A 115 -4.00 14.89 2.61
N TRP A 116 -5.03 14.05 2.50
CA TRP A 116 -5.83 13.91 1.31
C TRP A 116 -6.96 14.94 1.28
N HIS A 117 -7.12 15.58 0.13
CA HIS A 117 -8.34 16.28 -0.23
C HIS A 117 -9.08 15.49 -1.32
N VAL A 118 -10.33 15.11 -1.08
CA VAL A 118 -11.11 14.31 -2.03
C VAL A 118 -12.00 15.19 -2.87
N LYS A 119 -11.91 15.06 -4.20
CA LYS A 119 -12.79 15.71 -5.18
C LYS A 119 -13.78 14.70 -5.75
N PRO A 120 -15.07 14.76 -5.39
CA PRO A 120 -16.07 13.90 -5.99
C PRO A 120 -16.30 14.23 -7.47
N HIS A 121 -16.51 13.20 -8.29
CA HIS A 121 -16.81 13.33 -9.71
C HIS A 121 -18.24 12.84 -9.98
N TRP A 122 -18.95 13.57 -10.83
CA TRP A 122 -20.23 13.15 -11.40
C TRP A 122 -19.99 12.77 -12.84
N THR A 123 -20.08 11.48 -13.12
CA THR A 123 -19.84 10.94 -14.45
C THR A 123 -20.85 9.86 -14.75
N LYS A 124 -21.27 9.78 -16.01
CA LYS A 124 -22.04 8.66 -16.55
C LYS A 124 -21.15 7.52 -17.02
N GLN A 125 -19.83 7.73 -17.07
CA GLN A 125 -18.86 6.73 -17.48
C GLN A 125 -18.38 5.92 -16.27
N PRO A 126 -18.09 4.61 -16.45
CA PRO A 126 -17.42 3.82 -15.44
C PRO A 126 -16.12 4.48 -14.99
N SER A 127 -15.93 4.62 -13.68
CA SER A 127 -14.76 5.31 -13.12
C SER A 127 -14.38 4.72 -11.77
N GLN A 128 -13.10 4.85 -11.42
CA GLN A 128 -12.58 4.42 -10.13
C GLN A 128 -13.33 5.14 -9.01
N SER A 129 -13.85 4.37 -8.06
CA SER A 129 -14.67 4.86 -6.96
C SER A 129 -14.00 4.56 -5.63
N GLY A 130 -14.16 5.46 -4.67
CA GLY A 130 -13.66 5.27 -3.31
C GLY A 130 -14.53 6.01 -2.31
N ALA A 131 -14.23 5.82 -1.03
CA ALA A 131 -14.96 6.46 0.06
C ALA A 131 -14.77 7.99 0.01
N VAL A 132 -15.88 8.71 -0.07
CA VAL A 132 -15.93 10.17 0.07
C VAL A 132 -16.52 10.48 1.44
N THR A 133 -15.66 10.58 2.45
CA THR A 133 -16.05 10.69 3.87
C THR A 133 -17.03 11.82 4.14
N MET A 134 -16.81 12.98 3.52
CA MET A 134 -17.70 14.14 3.66
C MET A 134 -19.17 13.80 3.34
N TRP A 135 -19.40 12.86 2.42
CA TRP A 135 -20.73 12.53 1.89
C TRP A 135 -21.21 11.14 2.32
N GLY A 136 -20.41 10.43 3.12
CA GLY A 136 -20.76 9.10 3.64
C GLY A 136 -21.02 8.05 2.57
N ARG A 137 -20.43 8.16 1.37
CA ARG A 137 -20.71 7.25 0.25
C ARG A 137 -19.48 6.90 -0.57
N ILE A 138 -19.55 5.78 -1.29
CA ILE A 138 -18.57 5.38 -2.30
C ILE A 138 -19.00 5.97 -3.64
N MET A 139 -18.12 6.74 -4.29
CA MET A 139 -18.41 7.32 -5.60
C MET A 139 -17.12 7.63 -6.38
N PRO A 140 -17.23 7.90 -7.70
CA PRO A 140 -16.10 8.37 -8.48
C PRO A 140 -15.47 9.64 -7.92
N GLY A 141 -14.16 9.76 -8.05
CA GLY A 141 -13.47 10.98 -7.69
C GLY A 141 -11.97 10.93 -7.90
N THR A 142 -11.30 11.96 -7.41
CA THR A 142 -9.84 12.10 -7.39
C THR A 142 -9.40 12.45 -5.98
N LYS A 143 -8.30 11.87 -5.52
CA LYS A 143 -7.62 12.31 -4.30
C LYS A 143 -6.53 13.31 -4.68
N GLN A 144 -6.43 14.40 -3.94
CA GLN A 144 -5.33 15.35 -4.02
C GLN A 144 -4.49 15.24 -2.76
N LEU A 145 -3.23 14.84 -2.92
CA LEU A 145 -2.27 14.87 -1.83
C LEU A 145 -1.79 16.31 -1.68
N LEU A 146 -2.00 16.89 -0.51
CA LEU A 146 -1.57 18.25 -0.21
C LEU A 146 -0.45 18.19 0.82
N VAL A 147 0.64 18.87 0.52
CA VAL A 147 1.79 19.03 1.42
C VAL A 147 1.91 20.49 1.79
N ASN A 148 1.80 20.79 3.08
CA ASN A 148 1.98 22.13 3.62
C ASN A 148 3.23 22.18 4.50
N GLY A 149 3.90 23.33 4.53
CA GLY A 149 5.06 23.53 5.38
C GLY A 149 4.70 23.80 6.85
N PRO A 150 5.70 24.06 7.71
CA PRO A 150 5.49 24.19 9.16
C PRO A 150 4.55 25.34 9.57
N GLY A 151 4.46 26.40 8.76
CA GLY A 151 3.52 27.51 8.99
C GLY A 151 2.14 27.32 8.35
N GLY A 152 1.91 26.23 7.61
CA GLY A 152 0.68 25.97 6.87
C GLY A 152 0.66 26.50 5.43
N GLN A 153 1.75 27.10 4.95
CA GLN A 153 1.87 27.52 3.57
C GLN A 153 1.87 26.29 2.63
N PRO A 154 1.03 26.27 1.57
CA PRO A 154 1.03 25.18 0.60
C PRO A 154 2.38 25.05 -0.12
N LEU A 155 2.92 23.84 -0.15
CA LEU A 155 4.15 23.51 -0.86
C LEU A 155 3.90 22.66 -2.10
N LEU A 156 2.93 21.74 -2.04
CA LEU A 156 2.64 20.84 -3.15
C LEU A 156 1.18 20.38 -3.16
N GLY A 157 0.63 20.21 -4.36
CA GLY A 157 -0.62 19.49 -4.59
C GLY A 157 -0.50 18.48 -5.74
N LEU A 158 -0.79 17.21 -5.48
CA LEU A 158 -0.71 16.14 -6.49
C LEU A 158 -2.01 15.37 -6.62
N ASN A 159 -2.52 15.26 -7.85
CA ASN A 159 -3.66 14.39 -8.15
C ASN A 159 -3.25 12.90 -8.11
N ARG A 160 -4.14 12.08 -7.55
CA ARG A 160 -4.08 10.63 -7.46
C ARG A 160 -5.46 10.04 -7.66
N LEU A 161 -5.49 8.76 -8.02
CA LEU A 161 -6.74 8.01 -8.07
C LEU A 161 -7.41 7.99 -6.69
N ILE A 162 -8.74 7.92 -6.66
CA ILE A 162 -9.50 8.01 -5.40
C ILE A 162 -9.21 6.86 -4.41
N ASP A 163 -8.75 5.72 -4.91
CA ASP A 163 -8.34 4.55 -4.14
C ASP A 163 -6.87 4.60 -3.69
N ALA A 164 -6.16 5.71 -3.93
CA ALA A 164 -4.81 5.89 -3.42
C ALA A 164 -4.79 5.97 -1.89
N HIS A 165 -3.75 5.39 -1.29
CA HIS A 165 -3.53 5.36 0.16
C HIS A 165 -2.20 6.01 0.50
N LEU A 166 -2.13 6.75 1.62
CA LEU A 166 -0.91 7.42 2.07
C LEU A 166 0.26 6.42 2.17
N ASN A 167 -0.05 5.22 2.68
CA ASN A 167 0.92 4.16 2.88
C ASN A 167 1.72 3.87 1.61
N GLY A 168 1.08 3.87 0.43
CA GLY A 168 1.73 3.57 -0.84
C GLY A 168 2.68 4.66 -1.33
N GLU A 169 2.40 5.92 -1.03
CA GLU A 169 2.92 7.09 -1.75
C GLU A 169 3.98 7.87 -0.96
N LEU A 170 3.83 7.98 0.36
CA LEU A 170 4.52 9.00 1.15
C LEU A 170 6.05 8.93 1.06
N ILE A 171 6.65 7.77 1.34
CA ILE A 171 8.12 7.64 1.37
C ILE A 171 8.74 7.91 -0.01
N THR A 172 8.11 7.42 -1.07
CA THR A 172 8.58 7.69 -2.43
C THR A 172 8.47 9.18 -2.76
N LEU A 173 7.36 9.80 -2.39
CA LEU A 173 7.16 11.23 -2.60
C LEU A 173 8.17 12.08 -1.81
N GLU A 174 8.36 11.80 -0.52
CA GLU A 174 9.35 12.50 0.32
C GLU A 174 10.77 12.39 -0.23
N ALA A 175 11.13 11.25 -0.84
CA ALA A 175 12.41 11.07 -1.50
C ALA A 175 12.55 12.01 -2.70
N GLN A 176 11.51 12.07 -3.53
CA GLN A 176 11.45 12.96 -4.68
C GLN A 176 11.50 14.43 -4.23
N LEU A 177 10.72 14.79 -3.22
CA LEU A 177 10.69 16.16 -2.69
C LEU A 177 12.04 16.55 -2.10
N SER A 178 12.68 15.69 -1.32
CA SER A 178 13.99 16.00 -0.75
C SER A 178 15.04 16.25 -1.83
N ALA A 179 15.00 15.47 -2.92
CA ALA A 179 15.87 15.66 -4.08
C ALA A 179 15.55 16.96 -4.84
N HIS A 180 14.28 17.26 -5.07
CA HIS A 180 13.85 18.47 -5.78
C HIS A 180 14.06 19.75 -4.98
N TRP A 181 13.85 19.71 -3.68
CA TRP A 181 14.04 20.84 -2.78
C TRP A 181 15.51 21.05 -2.41
N GLN A 182 16.37 20.06 -2.70
CA GLN A 182 17.76 20.00 -2.23
C GLN A 182 17.85 20.19 -0.71
N ARG A 183 16.86 19.64 0.00
CA ARG A 183 16.61 19.90 1.41
C ARG A 183 15.88 18.70 2.01
N SER A 184 16.27 18.28 3.20
CA SER A 184 15.63 17.13 3.84
C SER A 184 14.28 17.48 4.46
N ILE A 185 13.41 16.47 4.54
CA ILE A 185 12.20 16.50 5.36
C ILE A 185 12.57 15.91 6.72
N GLY A 186 12.48 16.72 7.77
CA GLY A 186 12.84 16.33 9.13
C GLY A 186 11.73 15.60 9.87
N LEU A 187 10.46 15.88 9.54
CA LEU A 187 9.31 15.22 10.15
C LEU A 187 8.07 15.34 9.26
N THR A 188 7.40 14.24 8.96
CA THR A 188 6.12 14.22 8.24
C THR A 188 4.96 13.98 9.22
N ILE A 189 3.95 14.85 9.21
CA ILE A 189 2.79 14.76 10.12
C ILE A 189 1.52 14.51 9.31
N PHE A 190 0.77 13.46 9.66
CA PHE A 190 -0.50 13.12 9.02
C PHE A 190 -1.51 12.53 10.03
N ASP A 191 -2.74 12.32 9.57
CA ASP A 191 -3.84 11.83 10.40
C ASP A 191 -3.71 10.33 10.75
N SER A 192 -4.76 9.74 11.31
CA SER A 192 -4.75 8.33 11.73
C SER A 192 -4.59 7.33 10.60
N GLU A 193 -4.74 7.70 9.31
CA GLU A 193 -4.53 6.79 8.18
C GLU A 193 -3.12 6.19 8.23
N GLY A 194 -2.13 6.97 8.67
CA GLY A 194 -0.77 6.48 8.81
C GLY A 194 -0.39 5.99 10.21
N GLY A 195 -1.37 5.80 11.11
CA GLY A 195 -1.18 5.14 12.40
C GLY A 195 -1.01 3.61 12.30
N GLY A 196 -1.08 3.03 11.10
CA GLY A 196 -0.93 1.59 10.87
C GLY A 196 0.52 1.10 10.94
N LEU A 197 0.72 -0.11 11.49
CA LEU A 197 2.03 -0.76 11.57
C LEU A 197 2.75 -0.91 10.21
N PRO A 198 2.07 -1.28 9.09
CA PRO A 198 2.74 -1.41 7.80
C PRO A 198 3.42 -0.13 7.32
N LEU A 199 2.84 1.04 7.60
CA LEU A 199 3.49 2.31 7.27
C LEU A 199 4.70 2.56 8.16
N GLY A 200 4.56 2.30 9.45
CA GLY A 200 5.64 2.44 10.41
C GLY A 200 6.88 1.63 10.08
N GLN A 201 6.70 0.37 9.69
CA GLN A 201 7.80 -0.49 9.26
C GLN A 201 8.51 0.10 8.04
N ARG A 202 7.78 0.66 7.08
CA ARG A 202 8.38 1.29 5.90
C ARG A 202 9.17 2.56 6.27
N TYR A 203 8.68 3.39 7.19
CA TYR A 203 9.41 4.57 7.67
C TYR A 203 10.68 4.19 8.44
N LEU A 204 10.60 3.11 9.23
CA LEU A 204 11.76 2.56 9.93
C LEU A 204 12.82 2.07 8.93
N THR A 205 12.42 1.30 7.90
CA THR A 205 13.33 0.85 6.82
C THR A 205 13.90 2.02 6.02
N ALA A 206 13.13 3.09 5.83
CA ALA A 206 13.58 4.28 5.12
C ALA A 206 14.43 5.23 5.98
N GLU A 207 14.59 4.94 7.29
CA GLU A 207 15.26 5.81 8.28
C GLU A 207 14.71 7.24 8.27
N ARG A 208 13.37 7.37 8.24
CA ARG A 208 12.68 8.66 8.18
C ARG A 208 11.72 8.85 9.33
N ALA A 209 11.57 10.11 9.72
CA ALA A 209 10.71 10.49 10.81
C ALA A 209 9.29 10.84 10.37
N TYR A 210 8.32 10.38 11.13
CA TYR A 210 6.92 10.74 10.97
C TYR A 210 6.18 10.74 12.30
N LEU A 211 5.06 11.45 12.33
CA LEU A 211 4.17 11.54 13.48
C LEU A 211 2.71 11.41 13.03
N SER A 212 2.02 10.47 13.65
CA SER A 212 0.59 10.22 13.50
C SER A 212 -0.02 9.88 14.87
N HIS A 213 -1.25 9.38 14.89
CA HIS A 213 -1.86 8.82 16.07
C HIS A 213 -2.54 7.50 15.74
N LEU A 214 -2.60 6.61 16.73
CA LEU A 214 -3.38 5.39 16.60
C LEU A 214 -4.86 5.76 16.49
N PRO A 215 -5.60 5.18 15.52
CA PRO A 215 -7.03 5.41 15.41
C PRO A 215 -7.71 5.08 16.74
N ARG A 216 -8.69 5.91 17.13
CA ARG A 216 -9.38 5.76 18.42
C ARG A 216 -9.99 4.36 18.54
N SER A 217 -9.34 3.53 19.33
CA SER A 217 -9.92 2.37 20.01
C SER A 217 -9.65 2.57 21.49
N GLY A 218 -10.51 2.07 22.37
CA GLY A 218 -10.41 2.23 23.82
C GLY A 218 -9.14 1.55 24.36
N TYR A 219 -8.00 2.20 24.16
CA TYR A 219 -6.72 1.73 24.61
C TYR A 219 -6.62 1.95 26.12
N ASN A 220 -6.58 0.86 26.86
CA ASN A 220 -6.37 0.91 28.30
C ASN A 220 -4.87 1.00 28.59
N LEU A 221 -4.50 1.65 29.68
CA LEU A 221 -3.09 1.74 30.11
C LEU A 221 -2.45 0.35 30.29
N SER A 222 -3.25 -0.67 30.63
CA SER A 222 -2.80 -2.06 30.75
C SER A 222 -2.23 -2.64 29.46
N ALA A 223 -2.58 -2.12 28.28
CA ALA A 223 -2.01 -2.54 27.01
C ALA A 223 -0.54 -2.08 26.83
N PHE A 224 -0.07 -1.17 27.68
CA PHE A 224 1.24 -0.54 27.56
C PHE A 224 2.12 -0.75 28.79
N GLU A 225 3.41 -0.58 28.54
CA GLU A 225 4.46 -0.42 29.54
C GLU A 225 5.10 0.95 29.33
N THR A 226 5.05 1.81 30.34
CA THR A 226 5.68 3.13 30.29
C THR A 226 7.22 2.99 30.35
N ARG A 227 7.89 3.84 29.58
CA ARG A 227 9.36 3.91 29.44
C ARG A 227 9.93 5.22 29.98
N SER A 228 9.08 6.22 30.19
CA SER A 228 9.42 7.46 30.87
C SER A 228 8.42 7.73 32.00
N ASP A 229 8.79 8.63 32.89
CA ASP A 229 7.82 9.28 33.78
C ASP A 229 6.82 10.10 32.98
N TRP A 230 5.66 10.34 33.59
CA TRP A 230 4.65 11.25 33.06
C TRP A 230 5.13 12.70 33.20
N GLN A 231 5.06 13.45 32.11
CA GLN A 231 5.50 14.83 32.05
C GLN A 231 4.31 15.73 31.70
N PRO A 232 4.05 16.81 32.46
CA PRO A 232 2.97 17.73 32.15
C PRO A 232 3.25 18.48 30.84
N LEU A 233 2.20 18.81 30.09
CA LEU A 233 2.34 19.62 28.89
C LEU A 233 2.41 21.12 29.26
N PRO A 234 3.45 21.87 28.84
CA PRO A 234 3.55 23.30 29.15
C PRO A 234 2.34 24.12 28.70
N ALA A 235 1.77 23.79 27.53
CA ALA A 235 0.62 24.50 26.96
C ALA A 235 -0.75 24.03 27.49
N ASP A 236 -0.80 22.88 28.18
CA ASP A 236 -2.03 22.33 28.78
C ASP A 236 -1.65 21.50 30.02
N PRO A 237 -1.34 22.15 31.16
CA PRO A 237 -0.85 21.48 32.35
C PRO A 237 -1.83 20.45 32.93
N SER A 238 -3.10 20.50 32.53
CA SER A 238 -4.12 19.49 32.89
C SER A 238 -3.89 18.13 32.20
N ARG A 239 -2.91 18.05 31.29
CA ARG A 239 -2.55 16.85 30.56
C ARG A 239 -1.08 16.53 30.71
N GLU A 240 -0.80 15.24 30.62
CA GLU A 240 0.55 14.71 30.72
C GLU A 240 0.81 13.67 29.64
N VAL A 241 2.08 13.50 29.32
CA VAL A 241 2.58 12.56 28.32
C VAL A 241 3.64 11.64 28.89
N ALA A 242 3.69 10.41 28.36
CA ALA A 242 4.74 9.46 28.65
C ALA A 242 5.09 8.66 27.40
N LEU A 243 6.38 8.34 27.26
CA LEU A 243 6.85 7.36 26.29
C LEU A 243 6.46 5.96 26.77
N ALA A 244 6.03 5.11 25.86
CA ALA A 244 5.59 3.76 26.14
C ALA A 244 5.94 2.79 25.03
N ARG A 245 5.75 1.50 25.32
CA ARG A 245 5.74 0.40 24.37
C ARG A 245 4.54 -0.51 24.63
N TRP A 246 4.23 -1.40 23.70
CA TRP A 246 3.26 -2.47 23.96
C TRP A 246 3.73 -3.36 25.11
N ARG A 247 2.81 -3.74 25.99
CA ARG A 247 3.09 -4.70 27.08
C ARG A 247 3.26 -6.11 26.56
N ASP A 248 2.50 -6.49 25.53
CA ASP A 248 2.63 -7.79 24.88
C ASP A 248 3.99 -7.89 24.18
N PRO A 249 4.87 -8.84 24.56
CA PRO A 249 6.22 -8.95 24.01
C PRO A 249 6.23 -9.27 22.52
N VAL A 250 5.25 -10.02 21.99
CA VAL A 250 5.18 -10.35 20.56
C VAL A 250 4.88 -9.09 19.77
N ARG A 251 3.91 -8.30 20.25
CA ARG A 251 3.53 -7.04 19.62
C ARG A 251 4.62 -5.99 19.76
N ALA A 252 5.29 -5.90 20.91
CA ALA A 252 6.40 -5.00 21.14
C ALA A 252 7.60 -5.30 20.23
N ALA A 253 7.87 -6.58 19.94
CA ALA A 253 8.92 -6.97 19.00
C ALA A 253 8.56 -6.62 17.54
N ALA A 254 7.29 -6.74 17.17
CA ALA A 254 6.81 -6.45 15.82
C ALA A 254 6.62 -4.95 15.54
N ASP A 255 6.30 -4.15 16.57
CA ASP A 255 6.01 -2.74 16.48
C ASP A 255 7.07 -1.90 17.21
N GLN A 256 8.11 -1.51 16.46
CA GLN A 256 9.26 -0.75 16.95
C GLN A 256 9.05 0.78 16.90
N ARG A 257 7.81 1.24 16.70
CA ARG A 257 7.49 2.66 16.67
C ARG A 257 7.51 3.26 18.07
N ASP A 258 7.77 4.56 18.15
CA ASP A 258 7.55 5.32 19.37
C ASP A 258 6.05 5.41 19.65
N LEU A 259 5.65 5.11 20.90
CA LEU A 259 4.28 5.30 21.37
C LEU A 259 4.28 6.35 22.48
N ILE A 260 3.54 7.43 22.27
CA ILE A 260 3.46 8.54 23.22
C ILE A 260 2.02 8.60 23.72
N LEU A 261 1.84 8.22 24.98
CA LEU A 261 0.55 8.23 25.64
C LEU A 261 0.23 9.65 26.08
N LEU A 262 -1.00 10.10 25.85
CA LEU A 262 -1.52 11.38 26.34
C LEU A 262 -2.76 11.12 27.19
N ARG A 263 -2.77 11.60 28.43
CA ARG A 263 -3.96 11.56 29.30
C ARG A 263 -4.17 12.88 30.03
N ARG A 264 -5.34 13.04 30.66
CA ARG A 264 -5.54 14.11 31.65
C ARG A 264 -4.89 13.68 32.96
N GLN A 265 -4.39 14.64 33.71
CA GLN A 265 -3.85 14.38 35.03
C GLN A 265 -4.96 13.80 35.93
N GLY A 266 -4.66 12.69 36.59
CA GLY A 266 -5.64 11.95 37.41
C GLY A 266 -6.43 10.88 36.65
N ASP A 267 -6.46 10.90 35.32
CA ASP A 267 -7.04 9.80 34.54
C ASP A 267 -6.06 8.61 34.53
N THR A 268 -6.60 7.39 34.49
CA THR A 268 -5.77 6.18 34.35
C THR A 268 -5.39 5.96 32.89
N ASP A 269 -6.39 5.95 32.01
CA ASP A 269 -6.23 5.54 30.61
C ASP A 269 -5.85 6.69 29.68
N PRO A 270 -5.09 6.41 28.60
CA PRO A 270 -4.72 7.41 27.61
C PRO A 270 -5.95 7.89 26.81
N THR A 271 -6.11 9.21 26.73
CA THR A 271 -7.08 9.87 25.85
C THR A 271 -6.68 9.82 24.37
N ARG A 272 -5.38 9.67 24.10
CA ARG A 272 -4.80 9.54 22.76
C ARG A 272 -3.44 8.84 22.84
N VAL A 273 -3.09 8.11 21.79
CA VAL A 273 -1.77 7.51 21.61
C VAL A 273 -1.20 8.03 20.30
N TYR A 274 -0.15 8.83 20.39
CA TYR A 274 0.63 9.24 19.22
C TYR A 274 1.59 8.12 18.85
N THR A 275 1.86 7.98 17.56
CA THR A 275 2.76 6.93 17.06
C THR A 275 3.60 7.45 15.91
N GLY A 276 4.81 6.94 15.78
CA GLY A 276 5.74 7.43 14.78
C GLY A 276 7.11 6.79 14.84
N HIS A 277 8.00 7.31 14.02
CA HIS A 277 9.44 7.25 14.25
C HIS A 277 9.85 8.70 14.48
N LEU A 278 10.13 9.09 15.72
CA LEU A 278 10.38 10.49 16.05
C LEU A 278 11.85 10.87 15.83
N PRO A 279 12.15 12.11 15.44
CA PRO A 279 13.52 12.59 15.36
C PRO A 279 14.21 12.54 16.72
N ALA A 280 15.50 12.21 16.73
CA ALA A 280 16.30 12.23 17.95
C ALA A 280 16.30 13.64 18.56
N GLY A 281 16.04 13.73 19.87
CA GLY A 281 16.02 14.98 20.60
C GLY A 281 14.70 15.75 20.54
N LEU A 282 13.66 15.26 19.85
CA LEU A 282 12.31 15.84 19.93
C LEU A 282 11.73 15.67 21.35
N PRO A 283 11.45 16.74 22.10
CA PRO A 283 10.89 16.61 23.45
C PRO A 283 9.47 16.04 23.44
N LEU A 284 9.17 15.12 24.36
CA LEU A 284 7.90 14.39 24.39
C LEU A 284 6.70 15.33 24.54
N GLU A 285 6.86 16.42 25.29
CA GLU A 285 5.84 17.43 25.53
C GLU A 285 5.47 18.24 24.27
N GLN A 286 6.33 18.24 23.24
CA GLN A 286 6.05 18.91 21.97
C GLN A 286 5.21 18.05 21.02
N VAL A 287 5.25 16.72 21.16
CA VAL A 287 4.59 15.76 20.25
C VAL A 287 3.08 16.04 20.11
N PRO A 288 2.30 16.24 21.19
CA PRO A 288 0.89 16.57 21.05
C PRO A 288 0.64 17.91 20.36
N GLY A 289 1.50 18.90 20.60
CA GLY A 289 1.43 20.22 19.99
C GLY A 289 1.63 20.16 18.48
N LEU A 290 2.70 19.50 18.03
CA LEU A 290 3.02 19.27 16.62
C LEU A 290 1.86 18.58 15.89
N HIS A 291 1.34 17.48 16.44
CA HIS A 291 0.22 16.79 15.81
C HIS A 291 -1.07 17.63 15.83
N ARG A 292 -1.35 18.41 16.88
CA ARG A 292 -2.51 19.33 16.89
C ARG A 292 -2.37 20.45 15.86
N GLY A 293 -1.12 20.85 15.55
CA GLY A 293 -0.80 21.79 14.48
C GLY A 293 -1.41 21.43 13.13
N ARG A 294 -1.67 20.14 12.87
CA ARG A 294 -2.37 19.68 11.65
C ARG A 294 -3.70 20.40 11.41
N TRP A 295 -4.47 20.73 12.46
CA TRP A 295 -5.72 21.46 12.26
C TRP A 295 -5.47 22.84 11.65
N ALA A 296 -4.51 23.60 12.19
CA ALA A 296 -4.21 24.96 11.74
C ALA A 296 -3.45 24.97 10.41
N HIS A 297 -2.49 24.06 10.24
CA HIS A 297 -1.54 24.06 9.11
C HIS A 297 -1.96 23.18 7.94
N GLN A 298 -2.98 22.33 8.10
CA GLN A 298 -3.46 21.45 7.04
C GLN A 298 -4.97 21.59 6.85
N GLU A 299 -5.79 21.23 7.84
CA GLU A 299 -7.24 21.17 7.66
C GLU A 299 -7.85 22.55 7.39
N ARG A 300 -7.45 23.56 8.16
CA ARG A 300 -7.89 24.94 7.94
C ARG A 300 -7.41 25.48 6.60
N VAL A 301 -6.17 25.21 6.22
CA VAL A 301 -5.60 25.62 4.92
C VAL A 301 -6.38 24.98 3.77
N ILE A 302 -6.75 23.70 3.87
CA ILE A 302 -7.61 23.05 2.88
C ILE A 302 -8.95 23.77 2.77
N ARG A 303 -9.58 24.17 3.88
CA ARG A 303 -10.84 24.93 3.86
C ARG A 303 -10.66 26.30 3.20
N GLU A 304 -9.57 26.98 3.49
CA GLU A 304 -9.22 28.27 2.88
C GLU A 304 -8.99 28.11 1.36
N LEU A 305 -8.28 27.06 0.92
CA LEU A 305 -8.10 26.75 -0.50
C LEU A 305 -9.41 26.37 -1.20
N VAL A 306 -10.32 25.66 -0.52
CA VAL A 306 -11.64 25.35 -1.05
C VAL A 306 -12.42 26.63 -1.36
N ASN A 307 -12.42 27.58 -0.42
CA ASN A 307 -13.21 28.81 -0.54
C ASN A 307 -12.51 29.89 -1.39
N GLY A 308 -11.17 29.97 -1.31
CA GLY A 308 -10.38 31.06 -1.89
C GLY A 308 -9.61 30.70 -3.16
N ALA A 309 -9.32 29.43 -3.39
CA ALA A 309 -8.56 28.96 -4.57
C ALA A 309 -9.34 27.96 -5.43
N ASN A 310 -10.65 27.82 -5.19
CA ASN A 310 -11.52 26.85 -5.86
C ASN A 310 -10.95 25.43 -5.84
N LEU A 311 -10.39 24.99 -4.71
CA LEU A 311 -9.78 23.66 -4.63
C LEU A 311 -10.78 22.58 -5.07
N ASN A 312 -12.07 22.68 -4.74
CA ASN A 312 -13.08 21.70 -5.18
C ASN A 312 -13.36 21.68 -6.70
N ALA A 313 -12.86 22.64 -7.47
CA ALA A 313 -13.11 22.71 -8.90
C ALA A 313 -12.25 21.70 -9.68
N ASN A 314 -12.90 21.06 -10.66
CA ASN A 314 -12.26 20.24 -11.67
C ASN A 314 -12.18 21.06 -12.97
N PHE A 315 -10.95 21.40 -13.37
CA PHE A 315 -10.67 22.30 -14.49
C PHE A 315 -10.58 21.62 -15.87
N GLY A 316 -10.71 20.29 -15.95
CA GLY A 316 -10.56 19.56 -17.21
C GLY A 316 -11.51 18.37 -17.34
N TYR A 317 -11.78 18.01 -18.59
CA TYR A 317 -12.66 16.88 -18.98
C TYR A 317 -11.88 15.67 -19.49
N ARG A 318 -10.55 15.69 -19.42
CA ARG A 318 -9.71 14.59 -19.90
C ARG A 318 -9.95 13.36 -19.05
N SER A 319 -10.42 12.30 -19.67
CA SER A 319 -10.40 10.94 -19.14
C SER A 319 -9.20 10.19 -19.69
N GLN A 320 -8.71 9.22 -18.93
CA GLN A 320 -7.75 8.24 -19.40
C GLN A 320 -8.33 6.86 -19.08
N PRO A 321 -8.37 5.94 -20.05
CA PRO A 321 -8.72 4.56 -19.76
C PRO A 321 -7.71 3.98 -18.77
N VAL A 322 -8.21 3.40 -17.69
CA VAL A 322 -7.41 2.74 -16.67
C VAL A 322 -7.90 1.30 -16.52
N SER A 323 -7.03 0.42 -16.05
CA SER A 323 -7.43 -0.96 -15.76
C SER A 323 -8.54 -0.99 -14.70
N ASN A 324 -9.47 -1.93 -14.85
CA ASN A 324 -10.44 -2.21 -13.81
C ASN A 324 -9.74 -2.92 -12.64
N ARG A 325 -9.29 -2.12 -11.68
CA ARG A 325 -8.58 -2.59 -10.48
C ARG A 325 -9.39 -3.57 -9.64
N THR A 326 -10.72 -3.45 -9.59
CA THR A 326 -11.57 -4.42 -8.89
C THR A 326 -11.45 -5.80 -9.54
N VAL A 327 -11.52 -5.85 -10.86
CA VAL A 327 -11.31 -7.10 -11.62
C VAL A 327 -9.88 -7.61 -11.44
N GLN A 328 -8.88 -6.73 -11.42
CA GLN A 328 -7.48 -7.15 -11.17
C GLN A 328 -7.30 -7.76 -9.78
N ARG A 329 -7.93 -7.19 -8.74
CA ARG A 329 -7.88 -7.76 -7.38
C ARG A 329 -8.58 -9.10 -7.30
N GLN A 330 -9.78 -9.20 -7.86
CA GLN A 330 -10.52 -10.47 -7.94
C GLN A 330 -9.73 -11.54 -8.69
N TRP A 331 -9.07 -11.15 -9.78
CA TRP A 331 -8.18 -12.04 -10.52
C TRP A 331 -6.99 -12.51 -9.69
N ALA A 332 -6.33 -11.60 -8.97
CA ALA A 332 -5.21 -11.93 -8.09
C ALA A 332 -5.63 -12.87 -6.95
N GLU A 333 -6.77 -12.63 -6.30
CA GLU A 333 -7.33 -13.51 -5.27
C GLU A 333 -7.66 -14.90 -5.84
N ALA A 334 -8.28 -14.96 -7.02
CA ALA A 334 -8.57 -16.22 -7.70
C ALA A 334 -7.28 -16.97 -8.08
N GLN A 335 -6.26 -16.25 -8.52
CA GLN A 335 -4.95 -16.80 -8.86
C GLN A 335 -4.26 -17.41 -7.62
N GLU A 336 -4.30 -16.72 -6.47
CA GLU A 336 -3.75 -17.23 -5.21
C GLU A 336 -4.45 -18.53 -4.77
N LEU A 337 -5.78 -18.60 -4.95
CA LEU A 337 -6.56 -19.82 -4.68
C LEU A 337 -6.16 -20.98 -5.61
N VAL A 338 -5.96 -20.71 -6.90
CA VAL A 338 -5.46 -21.72 -7.86
C VAL A 338 -4.09 -22.22 -7.43
N GLU A 339 -3.15 -21.32 -7.13
CA GLU A 339 -1.79 -21.68 -6.73
C GLU A 339 -1.75 -22.47 -5.41
N SER A 340 -2.65 -22.16 -4.46
CA SER A 340 -2.79 -22.94 -3.22
C SER A 340 -3.31 -24.37 -3.50
N SER A 341 -4.30 -24.49 -4.40
CA SER A 341 -4.90 -25.77 -4.78
C SER A 341 -3.92 -26.63 -5.58
N GLU A 342 -3.16 -26.03 -6.49
CA GLU A 342 -2.10 -26.72 -7.24
C GLU A 342 -1.00 -27.25 -6.32
N ARG A 343 -0.58 -26.46 -5.32
CA ARG A 343 0.36 -26.91 -4.28
C ARG A 343 -0.20 -28.12 -3.52
N GLN A 344 -1.47 -28.09 -3.14
CA GLN A 344 -2.11 -29.21 -2.45
C GLN A 344 -2.19 -30.46 -3.33
N VAL A 345 -2.58 -30.32 -4.61
CA VAL A 345 -2.59 -31.44 -5.57
C VAL A 345 -1.20 -32.01 -5.78
N ALA A 346 -0.17 -31.17 -5.89
CA ALA A 346 1.22 -31.61 -6.01
C ALA A 346 1.67 -32.41 -4.78
N GLN A 347 1.35 -31.93 -3.57
CA GLN A 347 1.63 -32.66 -2.32
C GLN A 347 0.90 -34.01 -2.26
N LEU A 348 -0.39 -34.05 -2.62
CA LEU A 348 -1.16 -35.30 -2.66
C LEU A 348 -0.62 -36.28 -3.69
N ARG A 349 -0.20 -35.80 -4.87
CA ARG A 349 0.45 -36.64 -5.90
C ARG A 349 1.77 -37.21 -5.40
N LEU A 350 2.59 -36.42 -4.72
CA LEU A 350 3.84 -36.88 -4.11
C LEU A 350 3.57 -37.92 -3.01
N ALA A 351 2.60 -37.67 -2.13
CA ALA A 351 2.18 -38.63 -1.11
C ALA A 351 1.69 -39.94 -1.73
N GLY A 352 0.87 -39.88 -2.79
CA GLY A 352 0.42 -41.04 -3.54
C GLY A 352 1.57 -41.85 -4.15
N ARG A 353 2.56 -41.19 -4.78
CA ARG A 353 3.77 -41.85 -5.30
C ARG A 353 4.57 -42.53 -4.18
N ASN A 354 4.75 -41.85 -3.05
CA ASN A 354 5.47 -42.40 -1.91
C ASN A 354 4.76 -43.64 -1.34
N LEU A 355 3.44 -43.58 -1.19
CA LEU A 355 2.65 -44.74 -0.74
C LEU A 355 2.74 -45.91 -1.72
N TRP A 356 2.69 -45.63 -3.03
CA TRP A 356 2.84 -46.66 -4.07
C TRP A 356 4.22 -47.32 -4.03
N GLN A 357 5.29 -46.52 -3.92
CA GLN A 357 6.66 -47.04 -3.78
C GLN A 357 6.83 -47.88 -2.52
N GLN A 358 6.28 -47.44 -1.37
CA GLN A 358 6.28 -48.23 -0.14
C GLN A 358 5.51 -49.54 -0.32
N GLY A 359 4.38 -49.52 -1.03
CA GLY A 359 3.62 -50.72 -1.39
C GLY A 359 4.46 -51.72 -2.20
N GLN A 360 5.13 -51.25 -3.25
CA GLN A 360 6.02 -52.05 -4.09
C GLN A 360 7.18 -52.65 -3.29
N GLN A 361 7.89 -51.85 -2.49
CA GLN A 361 8.98 -52.33 -1.65
C GLN A 361 8.51 -53.39 -0.64
N ARG A 362 7.33 -53.21 -0.03
CA ARG A 362 6.74 -54.20 0.89
C ARG A 362 6.41 -55.50 0.16
N GLN A 363 5.86 -55.42 -1.05
CA GLN A 363 5.55 -56.59 -1.87
C GLN A 363 6.82 -57.35 -2.27
N GLN A 364 7.86 -56.64 -2.73
CA GLN A 364 9.15 -57.24 -3.05
C GLN A 364 9.78 -57.93 -1.84
N ARG A 365 9.80 -57.28 -0.67
CA ARG A 365 10.31 -57.89 0.58
C ARG A 365 9.55 -59.15 0.97
N TYR A 366 8.22 -59.14 0.82
CA TYR A 366 7.40 -60.33 1.06
C TYR A 366 7.78 -61.47 0.11
N HIS A 367 7.90 -61.21 -1.20
CA HIS A 367 8.31 -62.23 -2.17
C HIS A 367 9.70 -62.79 -1.88
N GLN A 368 10.67 -61.93 -1.56
CA GLN A 368 12.03 -62.34 -1.21
C GLN A 368 12.05 -63.22 0.06
N GLN A 369 11.36 -62.80 1.13
CA GLN A 369 11.29 -63.57 2.38
C GLN A 369 10.57 -64.90 2.19
N ARG A 370 9.49 -64.92 1.41
CA ARG A 370 8.75 -66.15 1.11
C ARG A 370 9.60 -67.10 0.28
N GLN A 371 10.30 -66.61 -0.74
CA GLN A 371 11.18 -67.42 -1.57
C GLN A 371 12.32 -68.02 -0.72
N ALA A 372 12.98 -67.22 0.12
CA ALA A 372 14.04 -67.71 0.99
C ALA A 372 13.58 -68.83 1.95
N LEU A 373 12.33 -68.77 2.44
CA LEU A 373 11.75 -69.85 3.25
C LEU A 373 11.40 -71.09 2.41
N LEU A 374 10.90 -70.90 1.19
CA LEU A 374 10.61 -72.01 0.27
C LEU A 374 11.90 -72.73 -0.16
N ASP A 375 12.98 -71.99 -0.42
CA ASP A 375 14.28 -72.56 -0.80
C ASP A 375 14.91 -73.38 0.34
N GLN A 376 14.54 -73.12 1.59
CA GLN A 376 14.96 -73.90 2.76
C GLN A 376 14.19 -75.22 2.92
N LEU A 377 13.02 -75.38 2.30
CA LEU A 377 12.20 -76.59 2.47
C LEU A 377 12.82 -77.84 1.83
N PRO A 378 13.27 -77.84 0.55
CA PRO A 378 13.88 -79.01 -0.06
C PRO A 378 15.08 -79.59 0.73
N PRO A 379 16.10 -78.81 1.15
CA PRO A 379 17.21 -79.38 1.91
C PRO A 379 16.78 -79.89 3.29
N GLN A 380 15.82 -79.24 3.95
CA GLN A 380 15.28 -79.71 5.23
C GLN A 380 14.47 -81.01 5.07
N GLN A 381 13.72 -81.16 3.98
CA GLN A 381 12.98 -82.38 3.64
C GLN A 381 13.94 -83.52 3.29
N THR A 382 14.96 -83.28 2.47
CA THR A 382 16.00 -84.26 2.14
C THR A 382 16.76 -84.69 3.39
N GLU A 383 17.12 -83.76 4.28
CA GLU A 383 17.76 -84.09 5.56
C GLU A 383 16.83 -84.97 6.42
N PHE A 384 15.54 -84.63 6.50
CA PHE A 384 14.56 -85.41 7.25
C PHE A 384 14.43 -86.85 6.71
N LEU A 385 14.24 -87.01 5.40
CA LEU A 385 14.11 -88.32 4.74
C LEU A 385 15.38 -89.16 4.87
N THR A 386 16.56 -88.54 4.69
CA THR A 386 17.86 -89.22 4.85
C THR A 386 18.05 -89.72 6.27
N ARG A 387 17.73 -88.90 7.29
CA ARG A 387 17.83 -89.32 8.70
C ARG A 387 16.83 -90.41 9.05
N GLN A 388 15.63 -90.38 8.46
CA GLN A 388 14.59 -91.39 8.66
C GLN A 388 15.03 -92.74 8.10
N ALA A 389 15.61 -92.77 6.90
CA ALA A 389 16.16 -93.98 6.29
C ALA A 389 17.31 -94.57 7.13
N ASN A 390 18.11 -93.72 7.79
CA ASN A 390 19.27 -94.13 8.58
C ASN A 390 18.97 -94.42 10.07
N GLY A 391 17.69 -94.44 10.49
CA GLY A 391 17.31 -94.73 11.89
C GLY A 391 17.77 -93.68 12.92
N GLN A 392 18.10 -92.47 12.48
CA GLN A 392 18.64 -91.41 13.35
C GLN A 392 17.52 -90.61 14.06
N PRO A 393 17.81 -89.94 15.18
CA PRO A 393 16.83 -89.09 15.87
C PRO A 393 16.25 -87.98 14.98
N LEU A 394 14.93 -87.98 14.76
CA LEU A 394 14.23 -87.08 13.82
C LEU A 394 13.72 -85.77 14.43
N ARG A 395 13.67 -85.69 15.77
CA ARG A 395 12.99 -84.62 16.51
C ARG A 395 13.45 -83.21 16.08
N ARG A 396 14.76 -83.01 15.88
CA ARG A 396 15.33 -81.71 15.45
C ARG A 396 15.00 -81.35 14.00
N CYS A 397 14.90 -82.32 13.09
CA CYS A 397 14.54 -82.06 11.69
C CYS A 397 13.03 -81.78 11.55
N GLN A 398 12.21 -82.53 12.27
CA GLN A 398 10.76 -82.29 12.34
C GLN A 398 10.45 -80.91 12.93
N GLN A 399 11.13 -80.52 14.02
CA GLN A 399 10.98 -79.19 14.62
C GLN A 399 11.39 -78.06 13.67
N ARG A 400 12.46 -78.24 12.87
CA ARG A 400 12.88 -77.26 11.85
C ARG A 400 11.84 -77.12 10.75
N LEU A 401 11.33 -78.23 10.18
CA LEU A 401 10.28 -78.19 9.15
C LEU A 401 8.99 -77.52 9.67
N VAL A 402 8.52 -77.90 10.86
CA VAL A 402 7.33 -77.30 11.49
C VAL A 402 7.54 -75.80 11.73
N ARG A 403 8.75 -75.38 12.12
CA ARG A 403 9.09 -73.96 12.28
C ARG A 403 9.04 -73.22 10.95
N THR A 404 9.65 -73.76 9.88
CA THR A 404 9.64 -73.14 8.55
C THR A 404 8.21 -72.98 8.01
N PHE A 405 7.34 -73.98 8.19
CA PHE A 405 5.92 -73.87 7.82
C PHE A 405 5.17 -72.82 8.64
N ARG A 406 5.38 -72.77 9.96
CA ARG A 406 4.79 -71.72 10.82
C ARG A 406 5.27 -70.33 10.43
N ASP A 407 6.54 -70.19 10.08
CA ASP A 407 7.12 -68.92 9.66
C ASP A 407 6.54 -68.46 8.31
N LEU A 408 6.27 -69.38 7.37
CA LEU A 408 5.55 -69.12 6.12
C LEU A 408 4.10 -68.67 6.35
N ASP A 409 3.36 -69.36 7.22
CA ASP A 409 1.98 -69.03 7.56
C ASP A 409 1.90 -67.67 8.26
N HIS A 410 2.83 -67.40 9.18
CA HIS A 410 2.92 -66.13 9.89
C HIS A 410 3.28 -64.98 8.94
N LEU A 411 4.25 -65.18 8.04
CA LEU A 411 4.64 -64.19 7.03
C LEU A 411 3.46 -63.85 6.10
N THR A 412 2.75 -64.88 5.62
CA THR A 412 1.59 -64.74 4.73
C THR A 412 0.44 -64.03 5.44
N SER A 413 0.12 -64.44 6.67
CA SER A 413 -0.92 -63.82 7.50
C SER A 413 -0.59 -62.35 7.81
N ARG A 414 0.67 -62.03 8.11
CA ARG A 414 1.13 -60.66 8.35
C ARG A 414 1.03 -59.80 7.09
N HIS A 415 1.37 -60.35 5.92
CA HIS A 415 1.23 -59.65 4.65
C HIS A 415 -0.26 -59.39 4.31
N GLN A 416 -1.13 -60.39 4.48
CA GLN A 416 -2.57 -60.25 4.25
C GLN A 416 -3.23 -59.22 5.18
N ARG A 417 -2.90 -59.24 6.48
CA ARG A 417 -3.40 -58.23 7.44
C ARG A 417 -2.99 -56.82 7.03
N ARG A 418 -1.74 -56.65 6.58
CA ARG A 418 -1.20 -55.35 6.15
C ARG A 418 -1.67 -54.87 4.78
N ARG A 419 -2.32 -55.73 3.97
CA ARG A 419 -2.92 -55.37 2.69
C ARG A 419 -4.39 -54.91 2.85
N ARG A 420 -5.02 -55.27 3.97
CA ARG A 420 -6.40 -54.88 4.32
C ARG A 420 -6.49 -53.56 5.09
N GLN A 421 -5.37 -53.12 5.67
CA GLN A 421 -5.16 -51.79 6.25
C GLN A 421 -4.59 -50.87 5.18
#